data_AF-A0A166C9L3-F1
#
_entry.id   AF-A0A166C9L3-F1
#
_cell.length_a   1.000
_cell.length_b   1.000
_cell.length_c   1.000
_cell.angle_alpha   90.00
_cell.angle_beta   90.00
_cell.angle_gamma   90.00
#
_symmetry.space_group_name_H-M   'P 1'
#
loop_
_entity.id
_entity.type
_entity.pdbx_description
1 polymer ?
#
loop_
_entity_poly.entity_id
_entity_poly.type
_entity_poly.pdbx_seq_one_letter_code
_entity_poly.pdbx_strand_id
1 'polypeptide(L)'
;MLENDFPFLEDFNLYALSLAVDGWSEALTVLSKTAPRLQCLRLVVPGISYPNMNWGISGFSALKRLDLECSNSLPDTFLPHLLDVLRRIPLLAELCLSGSAQAYTASDCTERCISSTTNEIRIIDLTQLRELKIKQALESYTHFLRHVRIPGAAHVVIDNVYTSDLFDIQTMCAHLSSCMVPPLDQQPPFISATVKFIQGFRNWFVSNPDKLELWLRREVDTGPVDPLSWFRDRTGRPNQLRLSLLHNMFPALTPIIDRSITTLTLDGHTEIENPWPVILAFESVETLHLLCQSHQFSQPTGLEALLFKEGRLPFPKLRHLTLMKYFMPDIVYDLPTHLVRQPRTLLEEVIHERRAHGSALHTIDVPMRETIQKVKAGEWNSTPDIENLLAAVARIQELSEVHIVEEHPFGLGFY
;
A
#
# COMPACT_ATOMS: atom_id res chain seq x y z
N MET A 1 -2.78 16.49 -41.98
CA MET A 1 -1.47 15.98 -42.46
C MET A 1 -1.18 14.57 -41.88
N LEU A 2 -2.16 13.67 -41.91
CA LEU A 2 -2.03 12.25 -41.59
C LEU A 2 -3.02 11.48 -42.49
N GLU A 3 -2.72 11.38 -43.79
CA GLU A 3 -3.44 10.48 -44.73
C GLU A 3 -2.84 9.06 -44.73
N ASN A 4 -1.85 8.79 -43.87
CA ASN A 4 -1.22 7.49 -43.77
C ASN A 4 -1.96 6.64 -42.74
N ASP A 5 -2.48 5.49 -43.18
CA ASP A 5 -3.00 4.46 -42.29
C ASP A 5 -1.85 3.90 -41.42
N PHE A 6 -2.14 3.64 -40.15
CA PHE A 6 -1.20 3.05 -39.17
C PHE A 6 -1.70 1.68 -38.69
N PRO A 7 -1.90 0.70 -39.59
CA PRO A 7 -2.63 -0.53 -39.28
C PRO A 7 -1.94 -1.42 -38.25
N PHE A 8 -0.64 -1.20 -38.01
CA PHE A 8 0.19 -1.97 -37.07
C PHE A 8 0.57 -1.19 -35.81
N LEU A 9 0.07 0.04 -35.63
CA LEU A 9 0.39 0.83 -34.45
C LEU A 9 -0.31 0.26 -33.22
N GLU A 10 0.49 -0.21 -32.26
CA GLU A 10 -0.01 -0.80 -31.00
C GLU A 10 0.19 0.14 -29.79
N ASP A 11 1.14 1.07 -29.87
CA ASP A 11 1.46 2.01 -28.78
C ASP A 11 1.64 3.42 -29.34
N PHE A 12 0.92 4.38 -28.76
CA PHE A 12 1.02 5.80 -29.10
C PHE A 12 1.22 6.62 -27.83
N ASN A 13 2.37 7.28 -27.76
CA ASN A 13 2.72 8.17 -26.66
C ASN A 13 2.91 9.59 -27.18
N LEU A 14 2.17 10.53 -26.60
CA LEU A 14 2.28 11.94 -26.89
C LEU A 14 2.64 12.70 -25.62
N TYR A 15 3.76 13.41 -25.67
CA TYR A 15 4.20 14.33 -24.63
C TYR A 15 4.37 15.70 -25.25
N ALA A 16 3.65 16.70 -24.74
CA ALA A 16 3.83 18.08 -25.17
C ALA A 16 3.89 18.99 -23.95
N LEU A 17 4.94 19.81 -23.87
CA LEU A 17 5.23 20.63 -22.68
C LEU A 17 4.47 21.96 -22.66
N SER A 18 3.99 22.45 -23.81
CA SER A 18 3.22 23.69 -23.92
C SER A 18 2.77 23.88 -25.36
N LEU A 19 1.55 23.46 -25.68
CA LEU A 19 0.89 23.79 -26.94
C LEU A 19 -0.63 23.79 -26.69
N ALA A 20 -1.19 24.98 -26.50
CA ALA A 20 -2.62 25.24 -26.72
C ALA A 20 -2.87 25.12 -28.24
N VAL A 21 -2.82 23.89 -28.75
CA VAL A 21 -3.07 23.62 -30.16
C VAL A 21 -4.49 23.11 -30.28
N ASP A 22 -5.33 23.94 -30.87
CA ASP A 22 -6.63 23.52 -31.37
C ASP A 22 -6.41 22.41 -32.42
N GLY A 23 -7.23 21.35 -32.36
CA GLY A 23 -7.19 20.25 -33.34
C GLY A 23 -6.89 18.85 -32.79
N TRP A 24 -6.60 18.69 -31.49
CA TRP A 24 -6.35 17.37 -30.90
C TRP A 24 -7.54 16.40 -31.03
N SER A 25 -8.78 16.92 -30.99
CA SER A 25 -9.98 16.09 -31.20
C SER A 25 -10.00 15.47 -32.60
N GLU A 26 -9.54 16.22 -33.61
CA GLU A 26 -9.42 15.72 -34.99
C GLU A 26 -8.27 14.71 -35.10
N ALA A 27 -7.11 14.99 -34.50
CA ALA A 27 -5.96 14.08 -34.52
C ALA A 27 -6.28 12.72 -33.87
N LEU A 28 -6.98 12.70 -32.73
CA LEU A 28 -7.42 11.45 -32.10
C LEU A 28 -8.52 10.75 -32.89
N THR A 29 -9.40 11.52 -33.54
CA THR A 29 -10.40 10.96 -34.47
C THR A 29 -9.71 10.24 -35.62
N VAL A 30 -8.69 10.84 -36.23
CA VAL A 30 -7.88 10.20 -37.27
C VAL A 30 -7.18 8.97 -36.71
N LEU A 31 -6.47 9.10 -35.58
CA LEU A 31 -5.75 8.00 -34.93
C LEU A 31 -6.66 6.79 -34.69
N SER A 32 -7.86 7.01 -34.15
CA SER A 32 -8.83 5.95 -33.89
C SER A 32 -9.27 5.21 -35.17
N LYS A 33 -9.29 5.89 -36.32
CA LYS A 33 -9.64 5.27 -37.61
C LYS A 33 -8.45 4.54 -38.24
N THR A 34 -7.25 5.12 -38.12
CA THR A 34 -6.05 4.64 -38.80
C THR A 34 -5.28 3.59 -38.01
N ALA A 35 -5.48 3.48 -36.69
CA ALA A 35 -4.76 2.58 -35.78
C ALA A 35 -5.68 1.60 -35.03
N PRO A 36 -6.33 0.64 -35.72
CA PRO A 36 -7.28 -0.29 -35.10
C PRO A 36 -6.63 -1.29 -34.12
N ARG A 37 -5.31 -1.43 -34.14
CA ARG A 37 -4.54 -2.32 -33.24
C ARG A 37 -3.99 -1.59 -32.01
N LEU A 38 -4.36 -0.33 -31.80
CA LEU A 38 -3.83 0.46 -30.69
C LEU A 38 -4.25 -0.16 -29.35
N GLN A 39 -3.26 -0.58 -28.57
CA GLN A 39 -3.41 -1.18 -27.24
C GLN A 39 -3.03 -0.20 -26.12
N CYS A 40 -2.08 0.70 -26.39
CA CYS A 40 -1.58 1.66 -25.42
C CYS A 40 -1.75 3.09 -25.96
N LEU A 41 -2.41 3.95 -25.18
CA LEU A 41 -2.58 5.36 -25.48
C LEU A 41 -2.16 6.19 -24.27
N ARG A 42 -1.14 7.02 -24.46
CA ARG A 42 -0.63 7.94 -23.44
C ARG A 42 -0.65 9.36 -23.95
N LEU A 43 -1.42 10.21 -23.27
CA LEU A 43 -1.61 11.62 -23.60
C LEU A 43 -1.18 12.47 -22.40
N VAL A 44 0.03 13.00 -22.47
CA VAL A 44 0.65 13.84 -21.44
C VAL A 44 0.80 15.24 -22.03
N VAL A 45 -0.32 15.95 -22.11
CA VAL A 45 -0.41 17.26 -22.74
C VAL A 45 -1.23 18.21 -21.87
N PRO A 46 -0.58 19.17 -21.19
CA PRO A 46 -1.27 20.18 -20.40
C PRO A 46 -2.17 21.04 -21.29
N GLY A 47 -3.39 21.31 -20.81
CA GLY A 47 -4.35 22.20 -21.47
C GLY A 47 -5.32 21.52 -22.43
N ILE A 48 -5.22 20.20 -22.65
CA ILE A 48 -6.16 19.49 -23.51
C ILE A 48 -7.57 19.45 -22.88
N SER A 49 -8.57 19.88 -23.66
CA SER A 49 -9.99 19.66 -23.34
C SER A 49 -10.43 18.27 -23.82
N TYR A 50 -10.21 17.26 -22.98
CA TYR A 50 -10.71 15.91 -23.19
C TYR A 50 -12.25 15.77 -23.30
N PRO A 51 -13.10 16.62 -22.67
CA PRO A 51 -14.56 16.58 -22.87
C PRO A 51 -15.00 16.69 -24.33
N ASN A 52 -14.25 17.46 -25.13
CA ASN A 52 -14.57 17.74 -26.53
C ASN A 52 -13.99 16.70 -27.50
N MET A 53 -13.31 15.66 -26.98
CA MET A 53 -12.76 14.60 -27.79
C MET A 53 -13.84 13.57 -28.12
N ASN A 54 -13.93 13.18 -29.38
CA ASN A 54 -14.86 12.14 -29.81
C ASN A 54 -14.30 10.74 -29.51
N TRP A 55 -14.37 10.34 -28.25
CA TRP A 55 -14.04 8.99 -27.81
C TRP A 55 -15.06 7.93 -28.26
N GLY A 56 -16.17 8.36 -28.86
CA GLY A 56 -17.23 7.46 -29.31
C GLY A 56 -16.93 6.69 -30.58
N ILE A 57 -15.72 6.83 -31.14
CA ILE A 57 -15.29 6.15 -32.34
C ILE A 57 -14.81 4.74 -31.98
N SER A 58 -15.23 3.73 -32.74
CA SER A 58 -14.95 2.30 -32.52
C SER A 58 -13.47 1.89 -32.51
N GLY A 59 -12.57 2.83 -32.78
CA GLY A 59 -11.14 2.63 -32.95
C GLY A 59 -10.36 2.18 -31.71
N PHE A 60 -10.88 2.42 -30.51
CA PHE A 60 -10.18 2.08 -29.25
C PHE A 60 -10.72 0.82 -28.56
N SER A 61 -11.45 -0.03 -29.28
CA SER A 61 -11.97 -1.29 -28.73
C SER A 61 -10.86 -2.28 -28.31
N ALA A 62 -9.66 -2.17 -28.89
CA ALA A 62 -8.49 -2.97 -28.54
C ALA A 62 -7.63 -2.38 -27.41
N LEU A 63 -7.99 -1.18 -26.91
CA LEU A 63 -7.17 -0.45 -25.95
C LEU A 63 -7.15 -1.18 -24.59
N LYS A 64 -5.95 -1.41 -24.08
CA LYS A 64 -5.67 -2.07 -22.80
C LYS A 64 -5.10 -1.11 -21.77
N ARG A 65 -4.37 -0.08 -22.22
CA ARG A 65 -3.74 0.93 -21.37
C ARG A 65 -4.13 2.33 -21.81
N LEU A 66 -4.59 3.12 -20.85
CA LEU A 66 -4.92 4.52 -21.04
C LEU A 66 -4.23 5.36 -19.95
N ASP A 67 -3.37 6.29 -20.38
CA ASP A 67 -2.70 7.25 -19.50
C ASP A 67 -3.05 8.68 -19.94
N LEU A 68 -3.71 9.43 -19.06
CA LEU A 68 -4.20 10.79 -19.32
C LEU A 68 -3.64 11.76 -18.28
N GLU A 69 -2.97 12.81 -18.76
CA GLU A 69 -2.66 13.98 -17.96
C GLU A 69 -3.75 15.03 -18.12
N CYS A 70 -4.51 15.27 -17.06
CA CYS A 70 -5.52 16.30 -16.94
C CYS A 70 -4.88 17.61 -16.49
N SER A 71 -5.07 18.68 -17.24
CA SER A 71 -4.56 20.02 -16.94
C SER A 71 -4.95 20.51 -15.53
N ASN A 72 -6.17 20.16 -15.11
CA ASN A 72 -6.78 20.53 -13.84
C ASN A 72 -7.20 19.25 -13.09
N SER A 73 -7.52 19.36 -11.79
CA SER A 73 -8.26 18.33 -11.05
C SER A 73 -9.47 17.87 -11.86
N LEU A 74 -9.80 16.56 -11.88
CA LEU A 74 -10.93 16.00 -12.66
C LEU A 74 -12.20 16.84 -12.42
N PRO A 75 -12.53 17.82 -13.30
CA PRO A 75 -13.65 18.69 -13.03
C PRO A 75 -14.95 17.92 -13.28
N ASP A 76 -16.04 18.31 -12.60
CA ASP A 76 -17.40 17.79 -12.84
C ASP A 76 -17.81 17.77 -14.31
N THR A 77 -17.25 18.69 -15.09
CA THR A 77 -17.56 18.80 -16.51
C THR A 77 -16.87 17.73 -17.34
N PHE A 78 -15.73 17.19 -16.91
CA PHE A 78 -14.98 16.19 -17.64
C PHE A 78 -15.33 14.77 -17.20
N LEU A 79 -15.56 14.54 -15.91
CA LEU A 79 -15.77 13.20 -15.39
C LEU A 79 -16.90 12.43 -16.11
N PRO A 80 -18.10 13.00 -16.37
CA PRO A 80 -19.15 12.29 -17.11
C PRO A 80 -18.70 11.82 -18.49
N HIS A 81 -17.93 12.64 -19.21
CA HIS A 81 -17.40 12.27 -20.51
C HIS A 81 -16.34 11.17 -20.38
N LEU A 82 -15.41 11.29 -19.43
CA LEU A 82 -14.43 10.24 -19.14
C LEU A 82 -15.10 8.90 -18.83
N LEU A 83 -16.15 8.89 -18.02
CA LEU A 83 -16.90 7.68 -17.70
C LEU A 83 -17.54 7.06 -18.96
N ASP A 84 -18.08 7.89 -19.86
CA ASP A 84 -18.61 7.44 -21.15
C ASP A 84 -17.52 6.85 -22.06
N VAL A 85 -16.29 7.35 -21.98
CA VAL A 85 -15.10 6.78 -22.66
C VAL A 85 -14.78 5.41 -22.09
N LEU A 86 -14.56 5.35 -20.78
CA LEU A 86 -14.10 4.15 -20.09
C LEU A 86 -15.10 3.01 -20.27
N ARG A 87 -16.41 3.29 -20.25
CA ARG A 87 -17.46 2.31 -20.54
C ARG A 87 -17.34 1.64 -21.92
N ARG A 88 -16.72 2.31 -22.89
CA ARG A 88 -16.53 1.83 -24.27
C ARG A 88 -15.20 1.10 -24.49
N ILE A 89 -14.35 1.00 -23.47
CA ILE A 89 -13.06 0.31 -23.54
C ILE A 89 -13.13 -0.94 -22.65
N PRO A 90 -13.80 -2.01 -23.11
CA PRO A 90 -14.06 -3.19 -22.27
C PRO A 90 -12.79 -3.98 -21.92
N LEU A 91 -11.70 -3.78 -22.66
CA LEU A 91 -10.42 -4.46 -22.46
C LEU A 91 -9.42 -3.65 -21.62
N LEU A 92 -9.86 -2.54 -21.03
CA LEU A 92 -8.99 -1.67 -20.23
C LEU A 92 -8.46 -2.43 -19.01
N ALA A 93 -7.15 -2.66 -19.00
CA ALA A 93 -6.42 -3.33 -17.94
C ALA A 93 -5.61 -2.34 -17.08
N GLU A 94 -5.17 -1.21 -17.65
CA GLU A 94 -4.35 -0.20 -16.98
C GLU A 94 -4.93 1.19 -17.21
N LEU A 95 -5.25 1.90 -16.12
CA LEU A 95 -5.73 3.28 -16.17
C LEU A 95 -4.82 4.18 -15.32
N CYS A 96 -4.23 5.20 -15.93
CA CYS A 96 -3.47 6.23 -15.24
C CYS A 96 -4.11 7.61 -15.49
N LEU A 97 -4.44 8.31 -14.41
CA LEU A 97 -5.00 9.66 -14.42
C LEU A 97 -4.10 10.56 -13.61
N SER A 98 -3.34 11.45 -14.25
CA SER A 98 -2.55 12.48 -13.56
C SER A 98 -3.16 13.85 -13.72
N GLY A 99 -2.89 14.78 -12.81
CA GLY A 99 -3.32 16.17 -12.96
C GLY A 99 -2.86 17.09 -11.84
N SER A 100 -3.11 18.39 -12.00
CA SER A 100 -2.70 19.38 -11.00
C SER A 100 -3.57 19.30 -9.75
N ALA A 101 -2.94 19.46 -8.58
CA ALA A 101 -3.60 19.47 -7.28
C ALA A 101 -4.27 20.83 -7.04
N GLN A 102 -5.34 21.15 -7.78
CA GLN A 102 -6.24 22.21 -7.38
C GLN A 102 -7.34 21.64 -6.50
N ALA A 103 -7.53 22.23 -5.32
CA ALA A 103 -8.53 21.81 -4.35
C ALA A 103 -9.92 21.81 -5.00
N TYR A 104 -10.60 20.67 -4.88
CA TYR A 104 -11.94 20.45 -5.37
C TYR A 104 -12.80 19.99 -4.19
N THR A 105 -14.05 20.43 -4.08
CA THR A 105 -14.95 20.01 -3.01
C THR A 105 -15.76 18.81 -3.47
N ALA A 106 -15.48 17.63 -2.92
CA ALA A 106 -16.18 16.36 -3.23
C ALA A 106 -17.71 16.38 -2.95
N SER A 107 -18.23 17.44 -2.32
CA SER A 107 -19.66 17.69 -2.12
C SER A 107 -20.39 18.07 -3.40
N ASP A 108 -19.69 18.47 -4.46
CA ASP A 108 -20.29 19.05 -5.66
C ASP A 108 -20.46 18.02 -6.79
N CYS A 109 -20.84 16.78 -6.48
CA CYS A 109 -21.28 15.85 -7.53
C CYS A 109 -22.55 16.42 -8.18
N THR A 110 -22.37 17.20 -9.25
CA THR A 110 -23.44 17.96 -9.88
C THR A 110 -24.47 17.03 -10.55
N GLU A 111 -25.64 17.58 -10.89
CA GLU A 111 -26.69 16.92 -11.70
C GLU A 111 -26.15 16.26 -12.99
N ARG A 112 -24.94 16.63 -13.46
CA ARG A 112 -24.29 16.08 -14.67
C ARG A 112 -23.75 14.66 -14.49
N CYS A 113 -23.36 14.29 -13.27
CA CYS A 113 -22.93 12.94 -12.92
C CYS A 113 -24.12 12.01 -12.66
N ILE A 114 -25.31 12.60 -12.51
CA ILE A 114 -26.59 11.91 -12.38
C ILE A 114 -27.13 11.62 -13.78
N SER A 115 -27.63 10.40 -13.96
CA SER A 115 -28.35 10.01 -15.16
C SER A 115 -29.64 10.82 -15.28
N SER A 116 -29.80 11.59 -16.36
CA SER A 116 -31.00 12.40 -16.61
C SER A 116 -32.27 11.56 -16.75
N THR A 117 -32.13 10.26 -17.03
CA THR A 117 -33.27 9.34 -17.21
C THR A 117 -33.67 8.60 -15.94
N THR A 118 -32.71 8.28 -15.06
CA THR A 118 -32.99 7.47 -13.85
C THR A 118 -32.86 8.27 -12.56
N ASN A 119 -32.32 9.50 -12.61
CA ASN A 119 -31.94 10.29 -11.44
C ASN A 119 -30.96 9.55 -10.50
N GLU A 120 -30.26 8.54 -11.02
CA GLU A 120 -29.26 7.75 -10.30
C GLU A 120 -27.85 8.15 -10.73
N ILE A 121 -26.91 7.99 -9.81
CA ILE A 121 -25.49 8.16 -10.07
C ILE A 121 -25.05 7.18 -11.16
N ARG A 122 -24.39 7.66 -12.21
CA ARG A 122 -23.83 6.79 -13.26
C ARG A 122 -22.67 5.98 -12.68
N ILE A 123 -22.78 4.65 -12.70
CA ILE A 123 -21.72 3.73 -12.27
C ILE A 123 -21.25 2.91 -13.47
N ILE A 124 -19.93 2.74 -13.62
CA ILE A 124 -19.30 1.86 -14.61
C ILE A 124 -18.47 0.78 -13.92
N ASP A 125 -18.49 -0.42 -14.48
CA ASP A 125 -17.70 -1.56 -13.99
C ASP A 125 -16.47 -1.76 -14.90
N LEU A 126 -15.27 -1.58 -14.35
CA LEU A 126 -14.01 -1.82 -15.06
C LEU A 126 -13.49 -3.24 -14.79
N THR A 127 -14.27 -4.26 -15.17
CA THR A 127 -14.04 -5.66 -14.77
C THR A 127 -12.68 -6.26 -15.16
N GLN A 128 -12.01 -5.71 -16.17
CA GLN A 128 -10.68 -6.18 -16.63
C GLN A 128 -9.51 -5.40 -16.01
N LEU A 129 -9.80 -4.39 -15.18
CA LEU A 129 -8.78 -3.50 -14.64
C LEU A 129 -7.85 -4.23 -13.67
N ARG A 130 -6.55 -4.16 -13.94
CA ARG A 130 -5.47 -4.72 -13.13
C ARG A 130 -4.69 -3.63 -12.41
N GLU A 131 -4.59 -2.45 -12.99
CA GLU A 131 -3.90 -1.32 -12.40
C GLU A 131 -4.71 -0.03 -12.55
N LEU A 132 -4.94 0.65 -11.43
CA LEU A 132 -5.50 1.99 -11.36
C LEU A 132 -4.48 2.90 -10.70
N LYS A 133 -4.03 3.93 -11.42
CA LYS A 133 -3.14 4.95 -10.91
C LYS A 133 -3.79 6.33 -10.98
N ILE A 134 -3.95 6.99 -9.84
CA ILE A 134 -4.53 8.34 -9.75
C ILE A 134 -3.50 9.25 -9.10
N LYS A 135 -2.97 10.22 -9.85
CA LYS A 135 -2.02 11.23 -9.37
C LYS A 135 -2.70 12.60 -9.32
N GLN A 136 -3.65 12.76 -8.41
CA GLN A 136 -4.48 13.95 -8.28
C GLN A 136 -4.83 14.21 -6.81
N ALA A 137 -5.50 15.32 -6.53
CA ALA A 137 -6.03 15.61 -5.21
C ALA A 137 -7.02 14.53 -4.74
N LEU A 138 -7.08 14.30 -3.43
CA LEU A 138 -7.89 13.25 -2.81
C LEU A 138 -9.38 13.35 -3.18
N GLU A 139 -9.88 14.57 -3.36
CA GLU A 139 -11.27 14.83 -3.71
C GLU A 139 -11.60 14.42 -5.15
N SER A 140 -10.64 14.56 -6.08
CA SER A 140 -10.78 14.06 -7.45
C SER A 140 -10.83 12.53 -7.49
N TYR A 141 -10.00 11.90 -6.67
CA TYR A 141 -9.99 10.45 -6.47
C TYR A 141 -11.34 9.95 -5.91
N THR A 142 -11.84 10.57 -4.82
CA THR A 142 -13.09 10.13 -4.18
C THR A 142 -14.27 10.29 -5.13
N HIS A 143 -14.31 11.40 -5.87
CA HIS A 143 -15.33 11.63 -6.89
C HIS A 143 -15.25 10.56 -7.99
N PHE A 144 -14.08 10.30 -8.57
CA PHE A 144 -13.91 9.27 -9.60
C PHE A 144 -14.45 7.90 -9.14
N LEU A 145 -14.07 7.45 -7.94
CA LEU A 145 -14.49 6.14 -7.44
C LEU A 145 -15.95 6.05 -6.99
N ARG A 146 -16.67 7.18 -6.85
CA ARG A 146 -18.14 7.12 -6.72
C ARG A 146 -18.82 6.57 -7.97
N HIS A 147 -18.15 6.69 -9.11
CA HIS A 147 -18.68 6.31 -10.42
C HIS A 147 -18.03 5.06 -11.00
N VAL A 148 -16.92 4.60 -10.43
CA VAL A 148 -16.12 3.52 -11.00
C VAL A 148 -16.01 2.39 -10.02
N ARG A 149 -16.43 1.21 -10.47
CA ARG A 149 -16.23 -0.05 -9.78
C ARG A 149 -15.01 -0.76 -10.35
N ILE A 150 -14.14 -1.22 -9.47
CA ILE A 150 -12.88 -1.87 -9.83
C ILE A 150 -12.84 -3.33 -9.34
N PRO A 151 -12.10 -4.23 -10.00
CA PRO A 151 -11.93 -5.59 -9.51
C PRO A 151 -11.22 -5.58 -8.17
N GLY A 152 -11.65 -6.43 -7.23
CA GLY A 152 -11.04 -6.51 -5.90
C GLY A 152 -9.60 -7.05 -5.88
N ALA A 153 -9.02 -7.41 -7.01
CA ALA A 153 -7.60 -7.79 -7.17
C ALA A 153 -6.77 -6.74 -7.92
N ALA A 154 -7.37 -5.61 -8.29
CA ALA A 154 -6.65 -4.53 -8.95
C ALA A 154 -5.61 -3.92 -8.02
N HIS A 155 -4.44 -3.62 -8.57
CA HIS A 155 -3.43 -2.78 -7.94
C HIS A 155 -3.87 -1.31 -8.05
N VAL A 156 -4.04 -0.65 -6.90
CA VAL A 156 -4.44 0.75 -6.83
C VAL A 156 -3.30 1.60 -6.28
N VAL A 157 -2.90 2.60 -7.04
CA VAL A 157 -1.89 3.60 -6.67
C VAL A 157 -2.53 4.97 -6.65
N ILE A 158 -2.49 5.64 -5.51
CA ILE A 158 -2.93 7.02 -5.35
C ILE A 158 -1.70 7.86 -5.02
N ASP A 159 -1.26 8.72 -5.93
CA ASP A 159 -0.18 9.68 -5.69
C ASP A 159 -0.80 11.05 -5.29
N ASN A 160 -0.03 11.86 -4.59
CA ASN A 160 -0.38 13.17 -4.02
C ASN A 160 -1.52 13.15 -2.98
N VAL A 161 -1.45 12.22 -2.02
CA VAL A 161 -2.42 12.11 -0.91
C VAL A 161 -2.19 13.22 0.13
N TYR A 162 -2.38 14.48 -0.27
CA TYR A 162 -2.27 15.62 0.65
C TYR A 162 -3.48 15.66 1.59
N THR A 163 -3.41 14.95 2.71
CA THR A 163 -4.33 15.12 3.83
C THR A 163 -3.57 15.26 5.13
N SER A 164 -3.97 16.25 5.93
CA SER A 164 -3.50 16.44 7.30
C SER A 164 -4.33 15.68 8.34
N ASP A 165 -5.38 14.97 7.94
CA ASP A 165 -6.34 14.32 8.84
C ASP A 165 -6.41 12.81 8.61
N LEU A 166 -6.26 12.04 9.70
CA LEU A 166 -6.47 10.59 9.72
C LEU A 166 -7.89 10.21 9.28
N PHE A 167 -8.89 11.07 9.52
CA PHE A 167 -10.27 10.86 9.11
C PHE A 167 -10.43 10.81 7.58
N ASP A 168 -9.67 11.60 6.84
CA ASP A 168 -9.71 11.58 5.37
C ASP A 168 -9.11 10.29 4.83
N ILE A 169 -8.03 9.81 5.44
CA ILE A 169 -7.44 8.51 5.10
C ILE A 169 -8.45 7.40 5.35
N GLN A 170 -9.14 7.41 6.50
CA GLN A 170 -10.21 6.44 6.80
C GLN A 170 -11.31 6.46 5.75
N THR A 171 -11.78 7.65 5.39
CA THR A 171 -12.85 7.86 4.42
C THR A 171 -12.42 7.38 3.04
N MET A 172 -11.21 7.74 2.60
CA MET A 172 -10.60 7.29 1.34
C MET A 172 -10.55 5.77 1.26
N CYS A 173 -10.04 5.17 2.33
CA CYS A 173 -9.83 3.75 2.46
C CYS A 173 -11.20 3.03 2.43
N ALA A 174 -12.19 3.48 3.22
CA ALA A 174 -13.55 2.91 3.20
C ALA A 174 -14.24 3.05 1.83
N HIS A 175 -13.94 4.13 1.12
CA HIS A 175 -14.43 4.36 -0.25
C HIS A 175 -13.78 3.44 -1.28
N LEU A 176 -12.48 3.09 -1.13
CA LEU A 176 -11.84 2.03 -1.93
C LEU A 176 -12.57 0.70 -1.78
N SER A 177 -12.89 0.34 -0.52
CA SER A 177 -13.56 -0.92 -0.22
C SER A 177 -14.94 -0.99 -0.88
N SER A 178 -15.71 0.09 -0.82
CA SER A 178 -17.09 0.13 -1.34
C SER A 178 -17.18 0.09 -2.86
N CYS A 179 -16.13 0.49 -3.58
CA CYS A 179 -16.09 0.47 -5.03
C CYS A 179 -15.53 -0.84 -5.62
N MET A 180 -15.10 -1.80 -4.80
CA MET A 180 -14.60 -3.09 -5.30
C MET A 180 -15.73 -4.05 -5.70
N VAL A 181 -15.53 -4.78 -6.80
CA VAL A 181 -16.47 -5.79 -7.32
C VAL A 181 -15.83 -7.18 -7.36
N PRO A 182 -16.53 -8.23 -6.88
CA PRO A 182 -17.71 -8.16 -5.99
C PRO A 182 -17.43 -7.34 -4.71
N PRO A 183 -18.44 -6.92 -3.93
CA PRO A 183 -18.19 -6.37 -2.60
C PRO A 183 -17.25 -7.28 -1.77
N LEU A 184 -16.35 -6.71 -0.97
CA LEU A 184 -15.27 -7.44 -0.29
C LEU A 184 -15.76 -8.64 0.54
N ASP A 185 -16.94 -8.52 1.16
CA ASP A 185 -17.62 -9.53 1.97
C ASP A 185 -18.14 -10.74 1.17
N GLN A 186 -18.27 -10.59 -0.15
CA GLN A 186 -18.74 -11.63 -1.07
C GLN A 186 -17.61 -12.29 -1.84
N GLN A 187 -16.38 -11.80 -1.71
CA GLN A 187 -15.22 -12.31 -2.42
C GLN A 187 -14.54 -13.46 -1.64
N PRO A 188 -13.84 -14.38 -2.33
CA PRO A 188 -13.05 -15.41 -1.66
C PRO A 188 -11.96 -14.78 -0.78
N PRO A 189 -11.51 -15.48 0.27
CA PRO A 189 -10.46 -14.99 1.17
C PRO A 189 -9.21 -14.56 0.40
N PHE A 190 -8.48 -13.62 0.97
CA PHE A 190 -7.24 -13.13 0.37
C PHE A 190 -6.16 -14.20 0.51
N ILE A 191 -5.26 -14.33 -0.46
CA ILE A 191 -3.96 -14.97 -0.20
C ILE A 191 -3.09 -13.93 0.50
N SER A 192 -3.01 -12.73 -0.06
CA SER A 192 -2.14 -11.67 0.44
C SER A 192 -2.67 -10.29 0.06
N ALA A 193 -2.58 -9.34 0.97
CA ALA A 193 -2.81 -7.92 0.73
C ALA A 193 -1.53 -7.15 1.07
N THR A 194 -1.23 -6.07 0.35
CA THR A 194 -0.17 -5.12 0.72
C THR A 194 -0.74 -3.71 0.68
N VAL A 195 -0.47 -2.93 1.71
CA VAL A 195 -0.74 -1.49 1.75
C VAL A 195 0.55 -0.77 2.07
N LYS A 196 0.93 0.20 1.25
CA LYS A 196 2.17 0.95 1.42
C LYS A 196 1.88 2.44 1.35
N PHE A 197 2.31 3.15 2.36
CA PHE A 197 2.31 4.61 2.40
C PHE A 197 3.72 5.09 2.09
N ILE A 198 3.87 5.89 1.05
CA ILE A 198 5.13 6.48 0.61
C ILE A 198 5.03 7.97 0.88
N GLN A 199 5.88 8.48 1.75
CA GLN A 199 6.06 9.91 1.91
C GLN A 199 6.94 10.46 0.78
N GLY A 200 6.70 11.70 0.35
CA GLY A 200 7.70 12.47 -0.37
C GLY A 200 8.33 13.51 0.54
N PHE A 201 9.54 13.91 0.18
CA PHE A 201 10.34 14.83 0.97
C PHE A 201 9.67 16.19 1.06
N ARG A 202 9.09 16.56 2.22
CA ARG A 202 8.87 17.96 2.62
C ARG A 202 8.77 18.11 4.14
N ASN A 203 9.71 18.90 4.67
CA ASN A 203 9.81 19.55 5.99
C ASN A 203 9.28 18.80 7.24
N TRP A 204 10.19 18.65 8.21
CA TRP A 204 10.14 17.86 9.45
C TRP A 204 8.98 18.05 10.45
N PHE A 205 7.93 18.80 10.13
CA PHE A 205 6.91 19.18 11.11
C PHE A 205 5.53 18.56 10.92
N VAL A 206 5.15 18.12 9.70
CA VAL A 206 3.93 17.34 9.45
C VAL A 206 4.15 16.48 8.19
N SER A 207 4.38 15.18 8.36
CA SER A 207 4.59 14.23 7.27
C SER A 207 3.27 13.61 6.81
N ASN A 208 2.68 14.15 5.76
CA ASN A 208 1.51 13.55 5.10
C ASN A 208 1.96 12.52 4.03
N PRO A 209 1.13 11.52 3.68
CA PRO A 209 1.54 10.53 2.71
C PRO A 209 1.50 11.16 1.33
N ASP A 210 2.60 11.18 0.59
CA ASP A 210 2.52 11.64 -0.80
C ASP A 210 2.00 10.55 -1.72
N LYS A 211 1.92 9.29 -1.26
CA LYS A 211 1.47 8.18 -2.09
C LYS A 211 0.96 6.99 -1.28
N LEU A 212 -0.12 6.39 -1.73
CA LEU A 212 -0.70 5.15 -1.25
C LEU A 212 -0.61 4.09 -2.36
N GLU A 213 -0.16 2.89 -2.03
CA GLU A 213 -0.22 1.73 -2.90
C GLU A 213 -1.01 0.61 -2.19
N LEU A 214 -1.99 0.03 -2.87
CA LEU A 214 -2.83 -1.06 -2.40
C LEU A 214 -2.80 -2.21 -3.40
N TRP A 215 -2.35 -3.37 -2.95
CA TRP A 215 -2.36 -4.62 -3.70
C TRP A 215 -3.20 -5.65 -2.98
N LEU A 216 -4.10 -6.31 -3.70
CA LEU A 216 -4.95 -7.37 -3.17
C LEU A 216 -4.81 -8.61 -4.05
N ARG A 217 -4.45 -9.75 -3.47
CA ARG A 217 -4.34 -11.03 -4.16
C ARG A 217 -5.25 -12.06 -3.52
N ARG A 218 -5.98 -12.82 -4.33
CA ARG A 218 -6.99 -13.79 -3.88
C ARG A 218 -6.69 -15.20 -4.34
N GLU A 219 -7.32 -16.18 -3.69
CA GLU A 219 -7.09 -17.62 -3.91
C GLU A 219 -7.30 -18.08 -5.36
N VAL A 220 -8.17 -17.40 -6.10
CA VAL A 220 -8.55 -17.75 -7.47
C VAL A 220 -7.68 -17.04 -8.52
N ASP A 221 -6.77 -16.15 -8.12
CA ASP A 221 -6.10 -15.26 -9.04
C ASP A 221 -4.79 -15.85 -9.60
N THR A 222 -4.83 -16.25 -10.88
CA THR A 222 -3.70 -16.83 -11.63
C THR A 222 -2.91 -15.80 -12.46
N GLY A 223 -3.11 -14.50 -12.22
CA GLY A 223 -2.41 -13.41 -12.93
C GLY A 223 -0.89 -13.31 -12.65
N PRO A 224 -0.10 -12.71 -13.58
CA PRO A 224 1.36 -12.86 -13.59
C PRO A 224 2.07 -11.98 -12.56
N VAL A 225 3.08 -12.61 -11.94
CA VAL A 225 4.26 -12.08 -11.22
C VAL A 225 4.05 -10.79 -10.41
N ASP A 226 3.79 -11.03 -9.13
CA ASP A 226 4.00 -10.11 -8.01
C ASP A 226 5.45 -9.59 -8.00
N PRO A 227 5.70 -8.27 -7.94
CA PRO A 227 7.03 -7.69 -7.74
C PRO A 227 7.70 -8.14 -6.42
N LEU A 228 6.92 -8.66 -5.47
CA LEU A 228 7.40 -9.30 -4.23
C LEU A 228 7.58 -10.82 -4.38
N SER A 229 7.69 -11.33 -5.62
CA SER A 229 7.83 -12.77 -5.91
C SER A 229 9.01 -13.43 -5.21
N TRP A 230 9.99 -12.67 -4.74
CA TRP A 230 11.15 -13.15 -4.00
C TRP A 230 10.84 -13.58 -2.56
N PHE A 231 9.62 -13.33 -2.05
CA PHE A 231 9.12 -13.91 -0.79
C PHE A 231 8.28 -15.19 -0.99
N ARG A 232 8.14 -15.69 -2.24
CA ARG A 232 7.23 -16.80 -2.62
C ARG A 232 7.67 -18.21 -2.23
N ASP A 233 8.81 -18.40 -1.57
CA ASP A 233 9.31 -19.75 -1.26
C ASP A 233 8.55 -20.47 -0.12
N ARG A 234 7.47 -19.89 0.40
CA ARG A 234 6.52 -20.61 1.26
C ARG A 234 5.14 -20.51 0.64
N THR A 235 4.52 -21.66 0.40
CA THR A 235 3.10 -21.80 0.04
C THR A 235 2.28 -20.83 0.90
N GLY A 236 1.80 -19.74 0.29
CA GLY A 236 1.16 -18.65 1.03
C GLY A 236 0.00 -19.19 1.85
N ARG A 237 0.03 -18.96 3.16
CA ARG A 237 -1.14 -19.19 4.00
C ARG A 237 -2.22 -18.20 3.56
N PRO A 238 -3.51 -18.54 3.56
CA PRO A 238 -4.55 -17.55 3.31
C PRO A 238 -4.53 -16.44 4.37
N ASN A 239 -5.02 -15.26 3.98
CA ASN A 239 -5.23 -14.06 4.77
C ASN A 239 -3.95 -13.43 5.32
N GLN A 240 -2.96 -13.20 4.46
CA GLN A 240 -1.77 -12.42 4.79
C GLN A 240 -1.99 -10.93 4.47
N LEU A 241 -1.48 -10.05 5.31
CA LEU A 241 -1.45 -8.61 5.08
C LEU A 241 -0.03 -8.09 5.31
N ARG A 242 0.46 -7.23 4.42
CA ARG A 242 1.66 -6.42 4.62
C ARG A 242 1.27 -4.94 4.70
N LEU A 243 1.73 -4.27 5.74
CA LEU A 243 1.60 -2.84 5.92
C LEU A 243 3.00 -2.23 5.98
N SER A 244 3.31 -1.35 5.03
CA SER A 244 4.49 -0.50 5.08
C SER A 244 4.07 0.87 5.56
N LEU A 245 4.47 1.17 6.79
CA LEU A 245 4.21 2.37 7.55
C LEU A 245 5.47 3.24 7.48
N LEU A 246 5.34 4.49 7.08
CA LEU A 246 6.43 5.46 7.10
C LEU A 246 5.97 6.67 7.94
N HIS A 247 6.85 7.16 8.81
CA HIS A 247 6.76 8.47 9.47
C HIS A 247 5.39 8.80 10.13
N ASN A 248 5.06 8.12 11.24
CA ASN A 248 3.88 8.37 12.08
C ASN A 248 2.49 8.20 11.44
N MET A 249 2.40 7.76 10.19
CA MET A 249 1.11 7.61 9.53
C MET A 249 0.46 6.27 9.86
N PHE A 250 -0.53 6.32 10.75
CA PHE A 250 -1.37 5.19 11.07
C PHE A 250 -2.61 5.19 10.21
N PRO A 251 -2.73 4.25 9.28
CA PRO A 251 -3.94 4.16 8.54
C PRO A 251 -4.93 3.41 9.43
N ALA A 252 -6.07 4.03 9.69
CA ALA A 252 -7.22 3.32 10.25
C ALA A 252 -7.86 2.48 9.13
N LEU A 253 -7.11 1.45 8.70
CA LEU A 253 -7.48 0.45 7.70
C LEU A 253 -8.44 -0.60 8.26
N THR A 254 -8.77 -0.51 9.54
CA THR A 254 -9.71 -1.35 10.28
C THR A 254 -11.03 -1.61 9.54
N PRO A 255 -11.57 -0.70 8.71
CA PRO A 255 -12.79 -0.96 7.94
C PRO A 255 -12.61 -1.77 6.65
N ILE A 256 -11.42 -1.83 6.06
CA ILE A 256 -11.22 -2.39 4.70
C ILE A 256 -10.58 -3.75 4.74
N ILE A 257 -9.74 -3.98 5.75
CA ILE A 257 -8.98 -5.20 5.80
C ILE A 257 -9.65 -6.14 6.79
N ASP A 258 -10.08 -7.25 6.21
CA ASP A 258 -10.84 -8.30 6.83
C ASP A 258 -10.25 -8.71 8.19
N ARG A 259 -11.11 -8.87 9.20
CA ARG A 259 -10.72 -9.40 10.53
C ARG A 259 -10.25 -10.86 10.47
N SER A 260 -10.34 -11.51 9.32
CA SER A 260 -9.82 -12.86 9.05
C SER A 260 -8.29 -12.91 8.86
N ILE A 261 -7.58 -11.78 8.87
CA ILE A 261 -6.12 -11.76 8.75
C ILE A 261 -5.47 -12.59 9.86
N THR A 262 -4.71 -13.60 9.43
CA THR A 262 -3.95 -14.49 10.31
C THR A 262 -2.46 -14.19 10.29
N THR A 263 -1.95 -13.56 9.23
CA THR A 263 -0.54 -13.22 9.07
C THR A 263 -0.38 -11.74 8.77
N LEU A 264 0.39 -11.01 9.57
CA LEU A 264 0.63 -9.58 9.40
C LEU A 264 2.12 -9.31 9.26
N THR A 265 2.52 -8.51 8.27
CA THR A 265 3.87 -7.96 8.14
C THR A 265 3.83 -6.46 8.34
N LEU A 266 4.54 -5.94 9.34
CA LEU A 266 4.63 -4.51 9.63
C LEU A 266 6.03 -4.01 9.32
N ASP A 267 6.12 -3.08 8.38
CA ASP A 267 7.36 -2.49 7.89
C ASP A 267 7.40 -1.00 8.25
N GLY A 268 8.53 -0.51 8.79
CA GLY A 268 8.70 0.88 9.26
C GLY A 268 7.94 1.26 10.53
N HIS A 269 7.55 0.25 11.31
CA HIS A 269 6.76 0.40 12.54
C HIS A 269 7.47 1.16 13.69
N THR A 270 8.77 1.42 13.59
CA THR A 270 9.59 2.10 14.62
C THR A 270 9.49 3.62 14.56
N GLU A 271 9.07 4.18 13.42
CA GLU A 271 8.96 5.64 13.19
C GLU A 271 7.62 6.20 13.67
N ILE A 272 7.08 5.60 14.73
CA ILE A 272 5.67 5.67 15.08
C ILE A 272 5.51 6.06 16.55
N GLU A 273 4.76 7.12 16.80
CA GLU A 273 4.47 7.62 18.15
C GLU A 273 3.40 6.77 18.88
N ASN A 274 2.43 6.21 18.15
CA ASN A 274 1.34 5.42 18.76
C ASN A 274 0.86 4.25 17.86
N PRO A 275 1.46 3.05 17.98
CA PRO A 275 1.11 1.90 17.13
C PRO A 275 -0.18 1.17 17.56
N TRP A 276 -0.73 1.49 18.73
CA TRP A 276 -1.80 0.73 19.38
C TRP A 276 -3.10 0.59 18.56
N PRO A 277 -3.60 1.61 17.85
CA PRO A 277 -4.83 1.48 17.07
C PRO A 277 -4.78 0.38 16.00
N VAL A 278 -3.62 0.15 15.37
CA VAL A 278 -3.41 -0.91 14.38
C VAL A 278 -3.26 -2.26 15.04
N ILE A 279 -2.50 -2.32 16.13
CA ILE A 279 -2.24 -3.56 16.84
C ILE A 279 -3.52 -4.17 17.41
N LEU A 280 -4.42 -3.31 17.90
CA LEU A 280 -5.72 -3.74 18.42
C LEU A 280 -6.75 -4.02 17.31
N ALA A 281 -6.52 -3.59 16.07
CA ALA A 281 -7.41 -3.85 14.94
C ALA A 281 -7.38 -5.31 14.47
N PHE A 282 -6.27 -6.03 14.69
CA PHE A 282 -6.01 -7.34 14.11
C PHE A 282 -6.01 -8.47 15.14
N GLU A 283 -7.15 -8.70 15.79
CA GLU A 283 -7.28 -9.69 16.87
C GLU A 283 -7.02 -11.14 16.43
N SER A 284 -7.19 -11.45 15.14
CA SER A 284 -7.03 -12.80 14.58
C SER A 284 -5.59 -13.15 14.17
N VAL A 285 -4.64 -12.22 14.26
CA VAL A 285 -3.26 -12.45 13.83
C VAL A 285 -2.60 -13.53 14.68
N GLU A 286 -2.15 -14.58 14.02
CA GLU A 286 -1.39 -15.70 14.60
C GLU A 286 0.09 -15.62 14.27
N THR A 287 0.45 -14.95 13.17
CA THR A 287 1.83 -14.78 12.71
C THR A 287 2.12 -13.30 12.44
N LEU A 288 3.15 -12.76 13.08
CA LEU A 288 3.58 -11.36 12.93
C LEU A 288 5.03 -11.31 12.44
N HIS A 289 5.26 -10.61 11.33
CA HIS A 289 6.58 -10.26 10.84
C HIS A 289 6.81 -8.77 11.10
N LEU A 290 7.82 -8.45 11.91
CA LEU A 290 8.20 -7.06 12.16
C LEU A 290 9.45 -6.75 11.35
N LEU A 291 9.36 -5.82 10.41
CA LEU A 291 10.49 -5.34 9.61
C LEU A 291 10.93 -3.98 10.15
N CYS A 292 12.12 -3.92 10.77
CA CYS A 292 12.72 -2.66 11.21
C CYS A 292 13.56 -2.07 10.06
N GLN A 293 13.35 -0.79 9.73
CA GLN A 293 14.19 -0.03 8.80
C GLN A 293 14.98 1.09 9.50
N SER A 294 14.79 1.28 10.81
CA SER A 294 15.49 2.33 11.55
C SER A 294 16.98 2.00 11.65
N HIS A 295 17.81 2.84 11.04
CA HIS A 295 19.25 2.91 11.31
C HIS A 295 19.55 3.78 12.54
N GLN A 296 18.52 4.33 13.21
CA GLN A 296 18.68 5.19 14.37
C GLN A 296 18.55 4.35 15.64
N PHE A 297 19.69 4.22 16.33
CA PHE A 297 19.93 3.47 17.57
C PHE A 297 19.09 3.92 18.79
N SER A 298 18.14 4.84 18.64
CA SER A 298 17.66 5.64 19.77
C SER A 298 16.42 5.09 20.46
N GLN A 299 15.58 4.24 19.84
CA GLN A 299 14.36 3.76 20.49
C GLN A 299 13.88 2.35 20.04
N PRO A 300 13.66 1.40 20.97
CA PRO A 300 13.14 0.06 20.69
C PRO A 300 11.60 0.03 20.48
N THR A 301 11.05 1.06 19.83
CA THR A 301 9.61 1.39 19.78
C THR A 301 8.72 0.31 19.19
N GLY A 302 9.27 -0.64 18.43
CA GLY A 302 8.48 -1.70 17.80
C GLY A 302 8.10 -2.87 18.69
N LEU A 303 9.05 -3.38 19.49
CA LEU A 303 8.82 -4.54 20.35
C LEU A 303 8.00 -4.18 21.60
N GLU A 304 8.16 -2.95 22.10
CA GLU A 304 7.37 -2.42 23.21
C GLU A 304 5.87 -2.44 22.92
N ALA A 305 5.51 -2.33 21.64
CA ALA A 305 4.13 -2.39 21.20
C ALA A 305 3.47 -3.79 21.37
N LEU A 306 4.27 -4.83 21.68
CA LEU A 306 3.79 -6.18 21.99
C LEU A 306 3.58 -6.42 23.49
N LEU A 307 3.97 -5.47 24.35
CA LEU A 307 3.77 -5.56 25.79
C LEU A 307 2.29 -5.39 26.17
N PHE A 308 1.92 -5.84 27.36
CA PHE A 308 0.60 -5.61 27.91
C PHE A 308 0.44 -4.13 28.30
N LYS A 309 -0.51 -3.44 27.69
CA LYS A 309 -0.76 -2.02 27.96
C LYS A 309 -2.25 -1.76 28.11
N GLU A 310 -2.62 -0.91 29.07
CA GLU A 310 -4.00 -0.44 29.28
C GLU A 310 -5.04 -1.58 29.40
N GLY A 311 -4.64 -2.69 30.02
CA GLY A 311 -5.54 -3.83 30.25
C GLY A 311 -5.78 -4.71 29.03
N ARG A 312 -5.05 -4.52 27.93
CA ARG A 312 -5.21 -5.29 26.69
C ARG A 312 -3.90 -5.92 26.25
N LEU A 313 -3.99 -7.19 25.84
CA LEU A 313 -2.88 -7.90 25.20
C LEU A 313 -2.95 -7.67 23.68
N PRO A 314 -1.91 -7.08 23.07
CA PRO A 314 -1.84 -6.93 21.62
C PRO A 314 -1.77 -8.28 20.92
N PHE A 315 -2.46 -8.41 19.78
CA PHE A 315 -2.54 -9.65 18.99
C PHE A 315 -2.81 -10.89 19.88
N PRO A 316 -4.01 -11.03 20.45
CA PRO A 316 -4.30 -12.06 21.45
C PRO A 316 -4.13 -13.50 20.94
N LYS A 317 -4.17 -13.73 19.62
CA LYS A 317 -3.92 -15.04 19.00
C LYS A 317 -2.50 -15.25 18.48
N LEU A 318 -1.60 -14.28 18.68
CA LEU A 318 -0.23 -14.33 18.16
C LEU A 318 0.52 -15.54 18.74
N ARG A 319 1.04 -16.37 17.84
CA ARG A 319 1.82 -17.59 18.15
C ARG A 319 3.21 -17.56 17.54
N HIS A 320 3.37 -16.89 16.41
CA HIS A 320 4.63 -16.83 15.67
C HIS A 320 5.07 -15.39 15.48
N LEU A 321 6.28 -15.06 15.93
CA LEU A 321 6.90 -13.76 15.75
C LEU A 321 8.18 -13.92 14.94
N THR A 322 8.33 -13.16 13.87
CA THR A 322 9.60 -13.10 13.12
C THR A 322 10.09 -11.66 13.17
N LEU A 323 11.26 -11.46 13.76
CA LEU A 323 11.96 -10.19 13.70
C LEU A 323 12.75 -10.17 12.40
N MET A 324 12.60 -9.13 11.59
CA MET A 324 13.29 -9.00 10.31
C MET A 324 14.05 -7.68 10.31
N LYS A 325 15.36 -7.73 10.00
CA LYS A 325 16.24 -6.56 9.98
C LYS A 325 16.31 -5.80 11.32
N TYR A 326 15.99 -6.45 12.44
CA TYR A 326 16.20 -5.86 13.76
C TYR A 326 17.68 -5.82 14.11
N PHE A 327 18.08 -4.71 14.72
CA PHE A 327 19.44 -4.56 15.22
C PHE A 327 19.54 -5.17 16.63
N MET A 328 20.68 -5.81 16.92
CA MET A 328 20.89 -6.57 18.16
C MET A 328 20.59 -5.76 19.43
N PRO A 329 21.11 -4.53 19.60
CA PRO A 329 20.73 -3.63 20.68
C PRO A 329 19.25 -3.41 20.89
N ASP A 330 18.40 -3.37 19.85
CA ASP A 330 16.96 -3.11 20.03
C ASP A 330 16.22 -4.30 20.70
N ILE A 331 16.77 -5.50 20.52
CA ILE A 331 16.23 -6.75 21.09
C ILE A 331 16.76 -6.95 22.51
N VAL A 332 18.01 -6.52 22.74
CA VAL A 332 18.80 -6.83 23.92
C VAL A 332 18.88 -5.62 24.89
N TYR A 333 18.23 -4.50 24.55
CA TYR A 333 18.17 -3.32 25.42
C TYR A 333 17.52 -3.69 26.75
N ASP A 334 18.25 -3.51 27.85
CA ASP A 334 17.70 -3.65 29.19
C ASP A 334 16.70 -2.50 29.43
N LEU A 335 15.47 -2.85 29.80
CA LEU A 335 14.49 -1.85 30.21
C LEU A 335 15.04 -1.08 31.43
N PRO A 336 14.85 0.26 31.51
CA PRO A 336 15.32 1.04 32.64
C PRO A 336 14.90 0.38 33.96
N THR A 337 15.88 0.15 34.83
CA THR A 337 15.86 -0.63 36.09
C THR A 337 14.78 -0.24 37.12
N HIS A 338 13.89 0.70 36.82
CA HIS A 338 12.86 1.19 37.73
C HIS A 338 11.61 0.29 37.81
N LEU A 339 11.47 -0.75 36.99
CA LEU A 339 10.25 -1.57 36.93
C LEU A 339 10.43 -3.08 37.18
N VAL A 340 11.65 -3.65 37.20
CA VAL A 340 11.85 -5.12 37.27
C VAL A 340 12.81 -5.53 38.38
N ARG A 341 12.46 -6.59 39.14
CA ARG A 341 13.31 -7.21 40.18
C ARG A 341 14.51 -8.01 39.63
N GLN A 342 14.61 -8.16 38.31
CA GLN A 342 15.69 -8.85 37.58
C GLN A 342 15.94 -8.12 36.25
N PRO A 343 17.20 -7.97 35.80
CA PRO A 343 17.50 -7.36 34.50
C PRO A 343 16.94 -8.27 33.40
N ARG A 344 15.99 -7.76 32.63
CA ARG A 344 15.37 -8.44 31.49
C ARG A 344 15.46 -7.52 30.29
N THR A 345 15.77 -8.13 29.16
CA THR A 345 15.63 -7.55 27.84
C THR A 345 14.16 -7.35 27.51
N LEU A 346 13.87 -6.43 26.58
CA LEU A 346 12.52 -6.20 26.11
C LEU A 346 11.85 -7.46 25.55
N LEU A 347 12.60 -8.29 24.81
CA LEU A 347 12.07 -9.54 24.27
C LEU A 347 11.71 -10.55 25.36
N GLU A 348 12.54 -10.67 26.41
CA GLU A 348 12.24 -11.50 27.58
C GLU A 348 10.93 -11.06 28.24
N GLU A 349 10.70 -9.77 28.38
CA GLU A 349 9.49 -9.25 29.00
C GLU A 349 8.23 -9.54 28.16
N VAL A 350 8.29 -9.34 26.85
CA VAL A 350 7.20 -9.73 25.92
C VAL A 350 6.85 -11.22 26.09
N ILE A 351 7.85 -12.10 26.17
CA ILE A 351 7.62 -13.55 26.34
C ILE A 351 6.97 -13.84 27.70
N HIS A 352 7.50 -13.25 28.78
CA HIS A 352 7.00 -13.48 30.13
C HIS A 352 5.57 -12.97 30.34
N GLU A 353 5.25 -11.76 29.88
CA GLU A 353 3.89 -11.21 29.97
C GLU A 353 2.89 -12.09 29.20
N ARG A 354 3.23 -12.48 27.97
CA ARG A 354 2.36 -13.33 27.16
C ARG A 354 2.09 -14.70 27.79
N ARG A 355 3.10 -15.31 28.42
CA ARG A 355 2.93 -16.53 29.22
C ARG A 355 1.99 -16.30 30.40
N ALA A 356 2.17 -15.20 31.15
CA ALA A 356 1.33 -14.85 32.29
C ALA A 356 -0.14 -14.64 31.92
N HIS A 357 -0.40 -14.15 30.70
CA HIS A 357 -1.73 -13.93 30.15
C HIS A 357 -2.31 -15.11 29.35
N GLY A 358 -1.65 -16.28 29.34
CA GLY A 358 -2.15 -17.50 28.68
C GLY A 358 -2.12 -17.46 27.15
N SER A 359 -1.34 -16.56 26.55
CA SER A 359 -1.16 -16.45 25.09
C SER A 359 0.33 -16.52 24.72
N ALA A 360 0.98 -17.59 25.18
CA ALA A 360 2.39 -17.83 24.96
C ALA A 360 2.72 -17.92 23.46
N LEU A 361 3.87 -17.35 23.07
CA LEU A 361 4.42 -17.52 21.74
C LEU A 361 4.92 -18.96 21.59
N HIS A 362 4.75 -19.55 20.41
CA HIS A 362 5.31 -20.86 20.08
C HIS A 362 6.70 -20.74 19.47
N THR A 363 6.93 -19.69 18.68
CA THR A 363 8.15 -19.53 17.89
C THR A 363 8.47 -18.06 17.73
N ILE A 364 9.72 -17.70 17.98
CA ILE A 364 10.28 -16.38 17.79
C ILE A 364 11.56 -16.51 16.98
N ASP A 365 11.51 -16.12 15.71
CA ASP A 365 12.66 -16.15 14.83
C ASP A 365 13.43 -14.83 14.93
N VAL A 366 14.71 -14.92 15.31
CA VAL A 366 15.59 -13.78 15.58
C VAL A 366 16.84 -13.86 14.67
N PRO A 367 16.95 -13.02 13.62
CA PRO A 367 18.01 -13.09 12.62
C PRO A 367 19.27 -12.38 13.12
N MET A 368 19.99 -13.03 14.03
CA MET A 368 21.17 -12.45 14.71
C MET A 368 22.39 -13.36 14.68
N ARG A 369 22.36 -14.46 13.93
CA ARG A 369 23.44 -15.44 13.94
C ARG A 369 24.80 -14.84 13.56
N GLU A 370 24.87 -14.07 12.47
CA GLU A 370 26.12 -13.46 12.02
C GLU A 370 26.58 -12.38 12.99
N THR A 371 25.66 -11.55 13.48
CA THR A 371 25.94 -10.55 14.50
C THR A 371 26.53 -11.16 15.79
N ILE A 372 25.94 -12.25 16.30
CA ILE A 372 26.48 -12.97 17.46
C ILE A 372 27.88 -13.52 17.18
N GLN A 373 28.14 -14.02 15.97
CA GLN A 373 29.48 -14.50 15.58
C GLN A 373 30.50 -13.36 15.56
N LYS A 374 30.16 -12.20 14.98
CA LYS A 374 31.01 -11.00 14.97
C LYS A 374 31.34 -10.51 16.39
N VAL A 375 30.34 -10.46 17.27
CA VAL A 375 30.55 -10.08 18.68
C VAL A 375 31.50 -11.06 19.38
N LYS A 376 31.29 -12.38 19.21
CA LYS A 376 32.17 -13.41 19.79
C LYS A 376 33.59 -13.37 19.24
N ALA A 377 33.76 -12.95 17.98
CA ALA A 377 35.06 -12.76 17.35
C ALA A 377 35.77 -11.46 17.77
N GLY A 378 35.10 -10.57 18.53
CA GLY A 378 35.63 -9.25 18.88
C GLY A 378 35.61 -8.25 17.71
N GLU A 379 34.86 -8.54 16.65
CA GLU A 379 34.76 -7.72 15.42
C GLU A 379 33.61 -6.70 15.48
N TRP A 380 33.01 -6.51 16.65
CA TRP A 380 31.87 -5.61 16.85
C TRP A 380 32.32 -4.23 17.33
N ASN A 381 32.17 -3.24 16.45
CA ASN A 381 32.74 -1.90 16.66
C ASN A 381 31.71 -0.87 17.19
N SER A 382 30.46 -1.27 17.41
CA SER A 382 29.31 -0.34 17.48
C SER A 382 28.82 0.04 18.89
N THR A 383 29.30 -0.57 19.99
CA THR A 383 28.83 -0.22 21.35
C THR A 383 29.81 -0.64 22.48
N PRO A 384 29.91 0.12 23.59
CA PRO A 384 30.92 -0.07 24.63
C PRO A 384 30.66 -1.16 25.69
N ASP A 385 29.57 -1.94 25.60
CA ASP A 385 29.21 -2.95 26.63
C ASP A 385 28.91 -4.34 26.05
N ILE A 386 29.96 -4.96 25.53
CA ILE A 386 29.92 -6.28 24.87
C ILE A 386 29.62 -7.41 25.87
N GLU A 387 30.05 -7.28 27.12
CA GLU A 387 29.87 -8.32 28.14
C GLU A 387 28.39 -8.46 28.54
N ASN A 388 27.70 -7.34 28.77
CA ASN A 388 26.26 -7.36 29.06
C ASN A 388 25.43 -7.87 27.87
N LEU A 389 25.88 -7.56 26.65
CA LEU A 389 25.25 -8.04 25.41
C LEU A 389 25.35 -9.57 25.26
N LEU A 390 26.53 -10.16 25.48
CA LEU A 390 26.72 -11.61 25.40
C LEU A 390 25.94 -12.35 26.48
N ALA A 391 25.90 -11.81 27.71
CA ALA A 391 25.11 -12.37 28.79
C ALA A 391 23.61 -12.37 28.45
N ALA A 392 23.11 -11.29 27.86
CA ALA A 392 21.71 -11.18 27.48
C ALA A 392 21.35 -12.06 26.26
N VAL A 393 22.24 -12.21 25.28
CA VAL A 393 22.10 -13.20 24.20
C VAL A 393 22.00 -14.61 24.77
N ALA A 394 22.85 -14.97 25.74
CA ALA A 394 22.81 -16.29 26.36
C ALA A 394 21.46 -16.56 27.04
N ARG A 395 20.92 -15.59 27.80
CA ARG A 395 19.59 -15.70 28.42
C ARG A 395 18.47 -15.88 27.38
N ILE A 396 18.50 -15.09 26.30
CA ILE A 396 17.52 -15.21 25.21
C ILE A 396 17.59 -16.59 24.56
N GLN A 397 18.78 -17.17 24.39
CA GLN A 397 18.97 -18.52 23.83
C GLN A 397 18.47 -19.65 24.75
N GLU A 398 18.35 -19.41 26.05
CA GLU A 398 17.78 -20.38 27.00
C GLU A 398 16.24 -20.45 26.92
N LEU A 399 15.59 -19.48 26.27
CA LEU A 399 14.15 -19.47 26.08
C LEU A 399 13.75 -20.45 24.98
N SER A 400 12.89 -21.41 25.31
CA SER A 400 12.43 -22.47 24.41
C SER A 400 11.74 -21.99 23.13
N GLU A 401 11.16 -20.79 23.16
CA GLU A 401 10.44 -20.16 22.06
C GLU A 401 11.37 -19.50 21.05
N VAL A 402 12.61 -19.19 21.43
CA VAL A 402 13.50 -18.35 20.63
C VAL A 402 14.42 -19.19 19.75
N HIS A 403 14.40 -18.89 18.46
CA HIS A 403 15.28 -19.49 17.47
C HIS A 403 16.18 -18.42 16.86
N ILE A 404 17.49 -18.54 17.10
CA ILE A 404 18.49 -17.72 16.43
C ILE A 404 18.70 -18.24 15.00
N VAL A 405 18.23 -17.48 14.02
CA VAL A 405 18.30 -17.81 12.59
C VAL A 405 19.40 -17.01 11.89
N GLU A 406 19.76 -17.44 10.68
CA GLU A 406 20.67 -16.69 9.81
C GLU A 406 20.10 -15.31 9.49
N GLU A 407 20.98 -14.32 9.34
CA GLU A 407 20.57 -13.01 8.84
C GLU A 407 20.03 -13.19 7.42
N HIS A 408 18.87 -12.60 7.12
CA HIS A 408 18.29 -12.76 5.79
C HIS A 408 19.26 -12.18 4.73
N PRO A 409 19.58 -12.92 3.65
CA PRO A 409 20.63 -12.54 2.69
C PRO A 409 20.32 -11.26 1.87
N PHE A 410 19.18 -10.61 2.07
CA PHE A 410 18.80 -9.38 1.37
C PHE A 410 19.33 -8.13 2.09
N GLY A 411 20.66 -8.06 2.17
CA GLY A 411 21.43 -6.83 2.40
C GLY A 411 21.71 -6.03 1.13
N LEU A 412 20.86 -6.11 0.09
CA LEU A 412 21.05 -5.41 -1.18
C LEU A 412 19.83 -4.56 -1.56
N GLY A 413 20.01 -3.24 -1.54
CA GLY A 413 19.36 -2.32 -2.46
C GLY A 413 18.03 -1.69 -2.03
N PHE A 414 18.06 -0.76 -1.07
CA PHE A 414 17.34 0.48 -1.25
C PHE A 414 18.40 1.57 -1.45
N TYR A 415 18.66 1.88 -2.72
CA TYR A 415 19.21 3.17 -3.16
C TYR A 415 18.05 4.03 -3.64
#